data_AF-A0A9E1NU03-F1
#
_entry.id   AF-A0A9E1NU03-F1
#
_cell.length_a   1.000
_cell.length_b   1.000
_cell.length_c   1.000
_cell.angle_alpha   90.00
_cell.angle_beta   90.00
_cell.angle_gamma   90.00
#
_symmetry.space_group_name_H-M   'P 1'
#
loop_
_entity.id
_entity.type
_entity.pdbx_description
1 polymer ?
#
loop_
_entity_poly.entity_id
_entity_poly.type
_entity_poly.pdbx_seq_one_letter_code
_entity_poly.pdbx_strand_id
1 'polypeptide(L)' 'LPLFCYPTEKGTYRIEYGPELIFVKSENKNQDILNWTQKMQTFIGSVIHENPSPWMCGHRRWKTRPPEENKIY' A
#
# COMPACT_ATOMS: atom_id res chain seq x y z
N LEU A 1 -8.30 -10.31 0.62
CA LEU A 1 -6.98 -10.83 1.03
C LEU A 1 -5.89 -10.05 0.30
N PRO A 2 -4.92 -9.47 1.02
CA PRO A 2 -3.78 -8.81 0.39
C PRO A 2 -2.75 -9.86 -0.06
N LEU A 3 -2.11 -9.62 -1.21
CA LEU A 3 -1.19 -10.57 -1.84
C LEU A 3 0.06 -9.82 -2.31
N PHE A 4 1.23 -10.36 -1.98
CA PHE A 4 2.52 -9.78 -2.33
C PHE A 4 3.42 -10.83 -2.96
N CYS A 5 4.26 -10.38 -3.90
CA CYS A 5 5.22 -11.21 -4.61
C CYS A 5 6.63 -10.69 -4.33
N TYR A 6 7.51 -11.59 -3.91
CA TYR A 6 8.90 -11.29 -3.61
C TYR A 6 9.81 -12.07 -4.56
N PRO A 7 10.77 -11.42 -5.24
CA PRO A 7 11.74 -12.13 -6.05
C PRO A 7 12.66 -12.96 -5.16
N THR A 8 13.08 -14.11 -5.68
CA THR A 8 14.06 -14.99 -5.04
C THR A 8 15.37 -14.98 -5.82
N GLU A 9 16.46 -15.38 -5.17
CA GLU A 9 17.79 -15.47 -5.82
C GLU A 9 17.83 -16.43 -7.02
N LYS A 10 16.90 -17.39 -7.07
CA LYS A 10 16.81 -18.40 -8.15
C LYS A 10 16.00 -17.94 -9.36
N GLY A 11 15.61 -16.65 -9.43
CA GLY A 11 14.77 -16.12 -10.50
C GLY A 11 13.30 -16.55 -10.43
N THR A 12 12.87 -17.09 -9.28
CA THR A 12 11.45 -17.42 -9.00
C THR A 12 10.81 -16.37 -8.08
N TYR A 13 9.50 -16.45 -7.88
CA TYR A 13 8.76 -15.56 -6.98
C TYR A 13 8.15 -16.32 -5.82
N ARG A 14 8.27 -15.76 -4.61
CA ARG A 14 7.53 -16.19 -3.42
C ARG A 14 6.28 -15.33 -3.30
N ILE A 15 5.12 -15.97 -3.28
CA ILE A 15 3.83 -15.30 -3.09
C ILE A 15 3.41 -15.47 -1.63
N GLU A 16 3.04 -14.36 -1.00
CA GLU A 16 2.55 -14.36 0.38
C GLU A 16 1.13 -13.81 0.44
N TYR A 17 0.27 -14.58 1.09
CA TYR A 17 -1.07 -14.16 1.46
C TYR A 17 -1.01 -13.48 2.81
N GLY A 18 -1.36 -12.20 2.86
CA GLY A 18 -1.51 -11.50 4.14
C GLY A 18 -2.86 -11.81 4.81
N PRO A 19 -3.05 -11.31 6.03
CA PRO A 19 -4.27 -11.52 6.79
C PRO A 19 -5.49 -10.91 6.08
N GLU A 20 -6.67 -11.45 6.36
CA GLU A 20 -7.90 -10.86 5.86
C GLU A 20 -8.11 -9.47 6.46
N LEU A 21 -8.17 -8.46 5.58
CA LEU A 21 -8.60 -7.13 5.98
C LEU A 21 -10.11 -7.17 6.21
N ILE A 22 -10.54 -6.98 7.45
CA ILE A 22 -11.98 -6.94 7.77
C ILE A 22 -12.57 -5.61 7.33
N PHE A 23 -13.59 -5.66 6.46
CA PHE A 23 -14.39 -4.50 6.08
C PHE A 23 -15.53 -4.30 7.09
N VAL A 24 -15.64 -3.08 7.63
CA VAL A 24 -16.71 -2.69 8.56
C VAL A 24 -17.57 -1.67 7.83
N LYS A 25 -18.82 -2.04 7.56
CA LYS A 25 -19.79 -1.17 6.87
C LYS A 25 -20.55 -0.33 7.90
N SER A 26 -20.71 0.96 7.62
CA SER A 26 -21.56 1.89 8.36
C SER A 26 -22.70 2.42 7.49
N GLU A 27 -23.49 3.35 8.02
CA GLU A 27 -24.52 4.06 7.25
C GLU A 27 -23.93 5.14 6.33
N ASN A 28 -22.67 5.57 6.59
CA ASN A 28 -22.01 6.58 5.79
C ASN A 28 -21.05 5.94 4.79
N LYS A 29 -21.56 5.73 3.57
CA LYS A 29 -20.80 5.15 2.45
C LYS A 29 -19.48 5.89 2.17
N ASN A 30 -19.46 7.22 2.25
CA ASN A 30 -18.24 7.98 1.96
C ASN A 30 -17.17 7.73 3.02
N GLN A 31 -17.58 7.70 4.29
CA GLN A 31 -16.69 7.39 5.41
C GLN A 31 -16.17 5.95 5.31
N ASP A 32 -17.01 5.00 4.92
CA ASP A 32 -16.61 3.61 4.73
C ASP A 32 -15.52 3.47 3.66
N ILE A 33 -15.69 4.15 2.50
CA ILE A 33 -14.70 4.14 1.41
C ILE A 33 -13.37 4.71 1.91
N LEU A 34 -13.40 5.82 2.65
CA LEU A 34 -12.19 6.44 3.21
C LEU A 34 -11.48 5.52 4.20
N ASN A 35 -12.22 5.00 5.19
CA ASN A 35 -11.67 4.11 6.22
C ASN A 35 -11.09 2.84 5.60
N TRP A 36 -11.79 2.28 4.62
CA TRP A 36 -11.37 1.07 3.93
C TRP A 36 -10.12 1.30 3.09
N THR A 37 -10.10 2.39 2.32
CA THR A 37 -8.94 2.79 1.52
C THR A 37 -7.72 3.06 2.41
N GLN A 38 -7.92 3.75 3.54
CA GLN A 38 -6.85 4.04 4.50
C GLN A 38 -6.28 2.75 5.09
N LYS A 39 -7.14 1.79 5.51
CA LYS A 39 -6.70 0.49 6.04
C LYS A 39 -5.85 -0.27 5.03
N MET A 40 -6.23 -0.26 3.75
CA MET A 40 -5.44 -0.88 2.68
C MET A 40 -4.10 -0.17 2.47
N GLN A 41 -4.09 1.17 2.40
CA GLN A 41 -2.85 1.93 2.22
C GLN A 41 -1.90 1.72 3.40
N THR A 42 -2.40 1.68 4.63
CA THR A 42 -1.60 1.40 5.83
C THR A 42 -0.94 0.01 5.75
N PHE A 43 -1.70 -1.02 5.32
CA PHE A 43 -1.15 -2.36 5.15
C PHE A 43 -0.08 -2.42 4.04
N ILE A 44 -0.33 -1.79 2.90
CA ILE A 44 0.67 -1.71 1.81
C ILE A 44 1.93 -1.00 2.32
N GLY A 45 1.77 0.10 3.07
CA GLY A 45 2.86 0.86 3.66
C GLY A 45 3.70 0.03 4.63
N SER A 46 3.09 -0.80 5.48
CA SER A 46 3.84 -1.66 6.40
C SER A 46 4.68 -2.69 5.65
N VAL A 47 4.12 -3.32 4.62
CA VAL A 47 4.85 -4.30 3.79
C VAL A 47 6.03 -3.65 3.05
N ILE A 48 5.84 -2.46 2.48
CA ILE A 48 6.91 -1.72 1.81
C ILE A 48 7.99 -1.30 2.82
N HIS A 49 7.61 -0.90 4.04
CA HIS A 49 8.55 -0.51 5.07
C HIS A 49 9.44 -1.69 5.52
N GLU A 50 8.86 -2.88 5.65
CA GLU A 50 9.58 -4.11 6.01
C GLU A 50 10.51 -4.60 4.89
N ASN A 51 10.08 -4.52 3.63
CA ASN A 51 10.90 -4.91 2.49
C ASN A 51 10.69 -3.98 1.29
N PRO A 52 11.42 -2.87 1.19
CA PRO A 52 11.20 -1.86 0.16
C PRO A 52 11.74 -2.26 -1.22
N SER A 53 12.74 -3.15 -1.28
CA SER A 53 13.48 -3.44 -2.51
C SER A 53 12.62 -3.97 -3.67
N PRO A 54 11.64 -4.87 -3.44
CA PRO A 54 10.77 -5.38 -4.50
C PRO A 54 9.71 -4.38 -4.99
N TRP A 55 9.51 -3.27 -4.28
CA TRP A 55 8.46 -2.31 -4.61
C TRP A 55 8.89 -1.41 -5.77
N MET A 56 8.03 -1.30 -6.79
CA MET A 56 8.30 -0.43 -7.94
C MET A 56 7.99 1.04 -7.62
N CYS A 57 8.99 1.76 -7.12
CA CYS A 57 8.91 3.20 -6.80
C CYS A 57 8.93 4.14 -8.02
N GLY A 58 8.98 3.62 -9.25
CA GLY A 58 9.08 4.43 -10.48
C GLY A 58 7.84 5.28 -10.79
N HIS A 59 6.69 4.97 -10.19
CA HIS A 59 5.49 5.78 -10.31
C HIS A 59 5.55 7.02 -9.41
N ARG A 60 5.23 8.21 -9.95
CA ARG A 60 4.92 9.41 -9.15
C ARG A 60 3.58 9.22 -8.43
N ARG A 61 3.56 8.38 -7.39
CA ARG A 61 2.38 8.02 -6.60
C ARG A 61 1.76 9.24 -5.91
N TRP A 62 2.61 10.10 -5.35
CA TRP A 62 2.21 11.30 -4.61
C TRP A 62 2.26 12.53 -5.51
N LYS A 63 1.15 12.81 -6.21
CA LYS A 63 1.00 14.03 -7.02
C LYS A 63 0.60 15.24 -6.18
N THR A 64 -0.21 15.01 -5.15
CA THR A 64 -0.59 16.02 -4.17
C THR A 64 0.50 16.06 -3.09
N ARG A 65 1.15 17.21 -2.96
CA ARG A 65 2.19 17.47 -1.96
C ARG A 65 1.65 18.45 -0.90
N PRO A 66 2.08 18.34 0.37
CA PRO A 66 1.78 19.35 1.37
C PRO A 66 2.26 20.74 0.91
N PRO A 67 1.53 21.83 1.22
CA PRO A 67 1.93 23.18 0.85
C PRO A 67 3.34 23.57 1.34
N GLU A 68 3.78 22.99 2.45
CA GLU A 68 5.06 23.25 3.11
C GLU A 68 6.23 22.48 2.47
N GLU A 69 5.98 21.53 1.58
CA GLU A 69 7.02 20.73 0.95
C GLU A 69 7.71 21.54 -0.15
N ASN A 70 9.01 21.82 0.03
CA ASN A 70 9.82 22.49 -0.98
C ASN A 70 9.75 21.71 -2.30
N LYS A 71 9.53 22.42 -3.42
CA LYS A 71 9.58 21.81 -4.74
C LYS A 71 11.00 21.28 -4.97
N ILE A 72 11.13 19.95 -4.89
CA ILE A 72 12.22 19.26 -5.56
C ILE A 72 11.92 19.48 -7.06
N TYR A 73 12.82 20.20 -7.74
CA TYR A 73 12.75 20.82 -9.08
C TYR A 73 12.30 22.28 -9.11
#